data_AF-A0A0F8YF89-F1
#
_entry.id   AF-A0A0F8YF89-F1
#
_cell.length_a   1.000
_cell.length_b   1.000
_cell.length_c   1.000
_cell.angle_alpha   90.00
_cell.angle_beta   90.00
_cell.angle_gamma   90.00
#
_symmetry.space_group_name_H-M   'P 1'
#
loop_
_entity.id
_entity.type
_entity.pdbx_description
1 polymer ?
#
loop_
_entity_poly.entity_id
_entity_poly.type
_entity_poly.pdbx_seq_one_letter_code
_entity_poly.pdbx_strand_id
1 'polypeptide(L)'
;MLEITSTPELTIVTEPGTEPWVLNPDDAQKIATWMRNDVTLEYWPRSRIAEAWGRDSGTSDDPERQDLNFRGYSFATPERGHVAVIFVDDIESYTSATFVVLHEMAHLHAPPWTPPTDITPEQLNEEEDRADEVANRLMSTLLGYPEGPYEVRRQANPGGRCCPMHRAQQ
;
A
#
# COMPACT_ATOMS: atom_id res chain seq x y z
N MET A 1 33.35 13.94 6.57
CA MET A 1 32.47 12.99 7.26
C MET A 1 31.30 13.78 7.82
N LEU A 2 30.22 13.84 7.06
CA LEU A 2 28.94 14.45 7.42
C LEU A 2 27.91 13.58 6.71
N GLU A 3 27.38 12.57 7.39
CA GLU A 3 26.13 11.95 6.96
C GLU A 3 25.09 12.36 7.99
N ILE A 4 24.41 13.45 7.68
CA ILE A 4 23.07 13.67 8.21
C ILE A 4 22.22 12.63 7.48
N THR A 5 22.01 11.46 8.09
CA THR A 5 20.94 10.57 7.65
C THR A 5 19.65 11.24 8.12
N SER A 6 19.02 12.03 7.24
CA SER A 6 17.67 12.51 7.50
C SER A 6 16.76 11.30 7.71
N THR A 7 15.89 11.38 8.72
CA THR A 7 14.80 10.41 8.86
C THR A 7 13.96 10.46 7.58
N PRO A 8 13.65 9.32 6.95
CA PRO A 8 12.79 9.32 5.78
C PRO A 8 11.44 10.00 6.07
N GLU A 9 10.93 10.70 5.07
CA GLU A 9 9.66 11.42 5.16
C GLU A 9 8.50 10.55 4.66
N LEU A 10 7.39 10.54 5.42
CA LEU A 10 6.12 10.00 4.96
C LEU A 10 5.19 11.17 4.62
N THR A 11 5.05 11.46 3.33
CA THR A 11 4.13 12.49 2.85
C THR A 11 2.75 11.87 2.68
N ILE A 12 1.73 12.44 3.32
CA ILE A 12 0.34 11.95 3.20
C ILE A 12 -0.47 12.90 2.30
N VAL A 13 -1.11 12.33 1.29
CA VAL A 13 -2.02 13.02 0.37
C VAL A 13 -3.42 12.42 0.53
N THR A 14 -4.43 13.27 0.62
CA THR A 14 -5.80 12.85 0.94
C THR A 14 -6.77 13.40 -0.11
N GLU A 15 -7.51 12.50 -0.76
CA GLU A 15 -8.67 12.89 -1.56
C GLU A 15 -9.89 13.19 -0.68
N PRO A 16 -10.82 14.04 -1.13
CA PRO A 16 -12.02 14.36 -0.36
C PRO A 16 -12.81 13.12 0.03
N GLY A 17 -13.18 13.02 1.30
CA GLY A 17 -13.97 11.92 1.83
C GLY A 17 -13.15 10.73 2.33
N THR A 18 -11.80 10.79 2.34
CA THR A 18 -10.97 9.73 2.95
C THR A 18 -10.45 10.07 4.35
N GLU A 19 -10.75 11.26 4.86
CA GLU A 19 -10.20 11.80 6.10
C GLU A 19 -10.35 10.88 7.33
N PRO A 20 -11.45 10.11 7.49
CA PRO A 20 -11.62 9.19 8.63
C PRO A 20 -10.59 8.04 8.70
N TRP A 21 -9.95 7.69 7.60
CA TRP A 21 -9.01 6.55 7.51
C TRP A 21 -7.55 6.97 7.40
N VAL A 22 -7.28 8.27 7.33
CA VAL A 22 -5.93 8.82 7.28
C VAL A 22 -5.22 8.48 8.58
N LEU A 23 -3.98 7.98 8.48
CA LEU A 23 -3.15 7.70 9.65
C LEU A 23 -3.15 8.89 10.61
N ASN A 24 -3.36 8.60 11.89
CA ASN A 24 -3.08 9.58 12.92
C ASN A 24 -1.58 9.95 12.90
N PRO A 25 -1.22 11.16 13.35
CA PRO A 25 0.16 11.64 13.26
C PRO A 25 1.20 10.76 13.97
N ASP A 26 0.83 10.13 15.08
CA ASP A 26 1.75 9.27 15.84
C ASP A 26 2.08 7.99 15.08
N ASP A 27 1.08 7.34 14.47
CA ASP A 27 1.27 6.16 13.65
C ASP A 27 2.05 6.49 12.36
N ALA A 28 1.75 7.63 11.73
CA ALA A 28 2.50 8.12 10.57
C ALA A 28 3.98 8.34 10.90
N GLN A 29 4.31 8.95 12.05
CA GLN A 29 5.68 9.18 12.46
C GLN A 29 6.43 7.87 12.76
N LYS A 30 5.76 6.91 13.42
CA LYS A 30 6.34 5.58 13.68
C LYS A 30 6.64 4.84 12.36
N ILE A 31 5.72 4.89 11.40
CA ILE A 31 5.92 4.30 10.07
C ILE A 31 7.05 4.99 9.32
N ALA A 32 7.10 6.32 9.29
CA ALA A 32 8.17 7.08 8.66
C ALA A 32 9.56 6.71 9.22
N THR A 33 9.65 6.51 10.54
CA THR A 33 10.90 6.10 11.21
C THR A 33 11.28 4.65 10.89
N TRP A 34 10.30 3.78 10.67
CA TRP A 34 10.53 2.40 10.27
C TRP A 34 10.96 2.28 8.80
N MET A 35 10.44 3.16 7.93
CA MET A 35 10.80 3.21 6.52
C MET A 35 12.26 3.64 6.32
N ARG A 36 12.82 3.21 5.18
CA ARG A 36 14.19 3.55 4.75
C ARG A 36 14.23 4.50 3.56
N ASN A 37 13.08 4.78 2.95
CA ASN A 37 12.91 5.63 1.78
C ASN A 37 11.81 6.65 2.08
N ASP A 38 11.89 7.81 1.44
CA ASP A 38 10.78 8.75 1.43
C ASP A 38 9.60 8.12 0.66
N VAL A 39 8.40 8.20 1.23
CA VAL A 39 7.19 7.61 0.64
C VAL A 39 6.07 8.64 0.60
N THR A 40 5.37 8.68 -0.53
CA THR A 40 4.06 9.33 -0.62
C THR A 40 2.96 8.30 -0.40
N LEU A 41 2.12 8.52 0.60
CA LEU A 41 0.94 7.72 0.90
C LEU A 41 -0.31 8.49 0.46
N GLU A 42 -1.03 7.95 -0.53
CA GLU A 42 -2.27 8.55 -1.04
C GLU A 42 -3.49 7.78 -0.57
N TYR A 43 -4.47 8.50 -0.04
CA TYR A 43 -5.78 7.96 0.27
C TYR A 43 -6.80 8.35 -0.80
N TRP A 44 -7.49 7.34 -1.33
CA TRP A 44 -8.50 7.48 -2.37
C TRP A 44 -9.81 6.81 -1.96
N PRO A 45 -10.98 7.39 -2.28
CA PRO A 45 -12.24 6.67 -2.19
C PRO A 45 -12.23 5.48 -3.14
N ARG A 46 -12.73 4.31 -2.71
CA ARG A 46 -12.78 3.10 -3.54
C ARG A 46 -13.54 3.30 -4.85
N SER A 47 -14.51 4.21 -4.87
CA SER A 47 -15.25 4.60 -6.08
C SER A 47 -14.39 5.21 -7.20
N ARG A 48 -13.14 5.62 -6.89
CA ARG A 48 -12.20 6.24 -7.82
C ARG A 48 -10.99 5.35 -8.16
N ILE A 49 -11.07 4.05 -7.86
CA ILE A 49 -9.99 3.08 -8.14
C ILE A 49 -9.55 3.08 -9.61
N ALA A 50 -10.49 3.14 -10.54
CA ALA A 50 -10.20 3.14 -11.97
C ALA A 50 -9.42 4.39 -12.40
N GLU A 51 -9.73 5.55 -11.80
CA GLU A 51 -9.07 6.81 -12.09
C GLU A 51 -7.61 6.80 -11.60
N ALA A 52 -7.38 6.47 -10.33
CA ALA A 52 -6.03 6.39 -9.77
C ALA A 52 -5.17 5.34 -10.47
N TRP A 53 -5.74 4.15 -10.72
CA TRP A 53 -5.04 3.10 -11.45
C TRP A 53 -4.74 3.49 -12.90
N GLY A 54 -5.67 4.14 -13.60
CA GLY A 54 -5.47 4.63 -14.97
C GLY A 54 -4.34 5.67 -15.05
N ARG A 55 -4.25 6.57 -14.06
CA ARG A 55 -3.16 7.55 -13.93
C ARG A 55 -1.80 6.87 -13.77
N ASP A 56 -1.71 5.86 -12.91
CA ASP A 56 -0.42 5.30 -12.49
C ASP A 56 0.07 4.14 -13.37
N SER A 57 -0.84 3.35 -13.94
CA SER A 57 -0.48 2.18 -14.76
C SER A 57 -0.05 2.50 -16.18
N GLY A 58 -0.14 3.77 -16.61
CA GLY A 58 0.16 4.20 -17.98
C GLY A 58 -0.73 3.57 -19.05
N THR A 59 -1.77 2.84 -18.63
CA THR A 59 -2.73 2.17 -19.51
C THR A 59 -4.05 2.91 -19.39
N SER A 60 -4.22 3.89 -20.27
CA SER A 60 -5.44 4.70 -20.37
C SER A 60 -6.68 3.81 -20.58
N ASP A 61 -7.73 4.10 -19.82
CA ASP A 61 -9.15 3.83 -20.13
C ASP A 61 -9.45 2.52 -20.86
N ASP A 62 -9.18 1.39 -20.22
CA ASP A 62 -9.73 0.11 -20.70
C ASP A 62 -11.11 -0.15 -20.03
N PRO A 63 -12.22 -0.02 -20.76
CA PRO A 63 -13.58 -0.15 -20.23
C PRO A 63 -13.95 -1.57 -19.77
N GLU A 64 -13.08 -2.57 -19.98
CA GLU A 64 -13.23 -3.92 -19.41
C GLU A 64 -12.77 -4.04 -17.94
N ARG A 65 -12.21 -2.97 -17.35
CA ARG A 65 -11.63 -2.98 -15.97
C ARG A 65 -12.65 -2.85 -14.84
N GLN A 66 -13.88 -3.33 -15.03
CA GLN A 66 -14.93 -3.27 -14.01
C GLN A 66 -14.65 -4.15 -12.77
N ASP A 67 -13.60 -4.97 -12.80
CA ASP A 67 -13.22 -5.89 -11.72
C ASP A 67 -11.95 -5.48 -10.94
N LEU A 68 -11.61 -4.18 -10.88
CA LEU A 68 -10.57 -3.70 -9.96
C LEU A 68 -11.07 -3.85 -8.52
N ASN A 69 -10.67 -4.93 -7.86
CA ASN A 69 -11.12 -5.27 -6.51
C ASN A 69 -9.98 -5.40 -5.49
N PHE A 70 -8.94 -4.58 -5.66
CA PHE A 70 -7.85 -4.43 -4.71
C PHE A 70 -8.10 -3.26 -3.76
N ARG A 71 -7.34 -3.22 -2.67
CA ARG A 71 -7.44 -2.25 -1.58
C ARG A 71 -6.27 -1.29 -1.53
N GLY A 72 -5.16 -1.65 -2.16
CA GLY A 72 -4.04 -0.74 -2.36
C GLY A 72 -3.15 -1.18 -3.52
N TYR A 73 -2.15 -0.38 -3.81
CA TYR A 73 -0.98 -0.79 -4.57
C TYR A 73 0.18 0.15 -4.25
N SER A 74 1.38 -0.29 -4.55
CA SER A 74 2.59 0.47 -4.37
C SER A 74 3.50 0.36 -5.59
N PHE A 75 4.28 1.41 -5.84
CA PHE A 75 5.21 1.47 -6.96
C PHE A 75 6.35 2.43 -6.66
N ALA A 76 7.43 2.31 -7.44
CA ALA A 76 8.56 3.22 -7.42
C ALA A 76 8.89 3.67 -8.83
N THR A 77 8.85 4.98 -9.09
CA THR A 77 9.22 5.57 -10.39
C THR A 77 10.22 6.71 -10.19
N PRO A 78 11.11 6.98 -11.15
CA PRO A 78 12.00 8.15 -11.09
C PRO A 78 11.26 9.48 -10.89
N GLU A 79 10.05 9.62 -11.44
CA GLU A 79 9.29 10.88 -11.44
C GLU A 79 8.50 11.11 -10.16
N ARG A 80 7.96 10.04 -9.55
CA ARG A 80 7.08 10.14 -8.37
C ARG A 80 7.70 9.61 -7.08
N GLY A 81 8.90 9.01 -7.15
CA GLY A 81 9.51 8.32 -6.02
C GLY A 81 8.75 7.05 -5.64
N HIS A 82 8.78 6.71 -4.34
CA HIS A 82 8.00 5.60 -3.78
C HIS A 82 6.60 6.10 -3.43
N VAL A 83 5.58 5.45 -3.98
CA VAL A 83 4.18 5.80 -3.75
C VAL A 83 3.41 4.56 -3.32
N ALA A 84 2.57 4.71 -2.31
CA ALA A 84 1.53 3.76 -1.94
C ALA A 84 0.18 4.44 -2.07
N VAL A 85 -0.78 3.77 -2.73
CA VAL A 85 -2.15 4.25 -2.93
C VAL A 85 -3.08 3.30 -2.19
N ILE A 86 -3.95 3.84 -1.33
CA ILE A 86 -4.88 3.08 -0.49
C ILE A 86 -6.31 3.48 -0.82
N PHE A 87 -7.15 2.48 -1.09
CA PHE A 87 -8.57 2.64 -1.36
C PHE A 87 -9.40 2.34 -0.12
N VAL A 88 -10.23 3.31 0.27
CA VAL A 88 -11.10 3.24 1.45
C VAL A 88 -12.56 3.48 1.09
N ASP A 89 -13.47 2.89 1.85
CA ASP A 89 -14.91 3.05 1.70
C ASP A 89 -15.62 2.99 3.07
N ASP A 90 -16.94 3.17 3.08
CA ASP A 90 -17.75 3.29 4.30
C ASP A 90 -17.86 2.00 5.13
N ILE A 91 -17.45 0.86 4.59
CA ILE A 91 -17.37 -0.41 5.31
C ILE A 91 -15.98 -0.68 5.89
N GLU A 92 -14.99 0.14 5.53
CA GLU A 92 -13.61 0.04 5.98
C GLU A 92 -13.45 0.51 7.43
N SER A 93 -12.65 -0.20 8.22
CA SER A 93 -12.29 0.25 9.58
C SER A 93 -10.91 0.91 9.57
N TYR A 94 -10.68 1.88 10.48
CA TYR A 94 -9.37 2.51 10.61
C TYR A 94 -8.25 1.48 10.78
N THR A 95 -8.47 0.45 11.61
CA THR A 95 -7.49 -0.62 11.83
C THR A 95 -7.17 -1.38 10.56
N SER A 96 -8.19 -1.68 9.73
CA SER A 96 -7.98 -2.44 8.51
C SER A 96 -7.38 -1.59 7.38
N ALA A 97 -7.71 -0.30 7.29
CA ALA A 97 -7.00 0.65 6.45
C ALA A 97 -5.50 0.78 6.85
N THR A 98 -5.22 0.88 8.15
CA THR A 98 -3.86 0.94 8.69
C THR A 98 -3.07 -0.34 8.36
N PHE A 99 -3.71 -1.51 8.42
CA PHE A 99 -3.10 -2.75 7.98
C PHE A 99 -2.71 -2.69 6.49
N VAL A 100 -3.59 -2.23 5.61
CA VAL A 100 -3.29 -2.11 4.16
C VAL A 100 -2.13 -1.14 3.93
N VAL A 101 -2.06 -0.03 4.70
CA VAL A 101 -0.88 0.86 4.65
C VAL A 101 0.39 0.08 4.96
N LEU A 102 0.45 -0.65 6.07
CA LEU A 102 1.65 -1.40 6.45
C LEU A 102 2.00 -2.51 5.45
N HIS A 103 0.99 -3.13 4.82
CA HIS A 103 1.18 -4.09 3.73
C HIS A 103 1.89 -3.42 2.54
N GLU A 104 1.39 -2.28 2.04
CA GLU A 104 2.06 -1.54 0.95
C GLU A 104 3.47 -1.10 1.32
N MET A 105 3.65 -0.60 2.55
CA MET A 105 4.96 -0.18 3.02
C MET A 105 5.93 -1.37 3.11
N ALA A 106 5.43 -2.59 3.36
CA ALA A 106 6.26 -3.80 3.36
C ALA A 106 6.81 -4.14 1.98
N HIS A 107 6.11 -3.83 0.88
CA HIS A 107 6.65 -3.97 -0.48
C HIS A 107 7.72 -2.92 -0.79
N LEU A 108 7.54 -1.70 -0.27
CA LEU A 108 8.45 -0.57 -0.49
C LEU A 108 9.66 -0.57 0.46
N HIS A 109 9.63 -1.36 1.53
CA HIS A 109 10.70 -1.41 2.52
C HIS A 109 11.99 -1.99 1.91
N ALA A 110 13.08 -1.22 1.97
CA ALA A 110 14.30 -1.46 1.21
C ALA A 110 15.00 -2.83 1.45
N PRO A 111 15.54 -3.46 0.38
CA PRO A 111 15.35 -3.07 -1.02
C PRO A 111 13.88 -3.31 -1.41
N PRO A 112 13.23 -2.36 -2.12
CA PRO A 112 11.87 -2.56 -2.59
C PRO A 112 11.79 -3.85 -3.40
N TRP A 113 10.72 -4.61 -3.20
CA TRP A 113 10.53 -5.80 -4.00
C TRP A 113 10.33 -5.41 -5.45
N THR A 114 11.16 -5.98 -6.32
CA THR A 114 11.08 -5.79 -7.76
C THR A 114 10.66 -7.11 -8.38
N PRO A 115 9.45 -7.22 -8.94
CA PRO A 115 8.99 -8.47 -9.54
C PRO A 115 9.95 -8.88 -10.67
N PRO A 116 10.31 -10.18 -10.78
CA PRO A 116 10.99 -10.67 -11.96
C PRO A 116 10.07 -10.52 -13.19
N THR A 117 10.67 -10.40 -14.38
CA THR A 117 9.92 -10.26 -15.65
C THR A 117 8.92 -11.39 -15.88
N ASP A 118 9.28 -12.61 -15.46
CA ASP A 118 8.47 -13.83 -15.58
C ASP A 118 8.00 -14.33 -14.20
N ILE A 119 7.38 -13.44 -13.43
CA ILE A 119 6.83 -13.80 -12.13
C ILE A 119 5.74 -14.86 -12.24
N THR A 120 5.84 -15.92 -11.44
CA THR A 120 4.79 -16.93 -11.33
C THR A 120 3.70 -16.51 -10.33
N PRO A 121 2.46 -17.03 -10.45
CA PRO A 121 1.43 -16.79 -9.44
C PRO A 121 1.83 -17.23 -8.02
N GLU A 122 2.70 -18.23 -7.91
CA GLU A 122 3.24 -18.73 -6.64
C GLU A 122 4.20 -17.72 -6.01
N GLN A 123 5.18 -17.21 -6.77
CA GLN A 123 6.10 -16.16 -6.30
C GLN A 123 5.36 -14.88 -5.91
N LEU A 124 4.30 -14.55 -6.63
CA LEU A 124 3.43 -13.45 -6.28
C LEU A 124 2.67 -13.72 -4.97
N ASN A 125 2.18 -14.94 -4.74
CA ASN A 125 1.56 -15.30 -3.45
C ASN A 125 2.54 -15.21 -2.29
N GLU A 126 3.76 -15.73 -2.46
CA GLU A 126 4.79 -15.70 -1.43
C GLU A 126 5.15 -14.26 -1.01
N GLU A 127 5.21 -13.34 -1.98
CA GLU A 127 5.48 -11.93 -1.68
C GLU A 127 4.32 -11.23 -0.96
N GLU A 128 3.07 -11.52 -1.35
CA GLU A 128 1.87 -10.99 -0.68
C GLU A 128 1.73 -11.56 0.74
N ASP A 129 1.98 -12.86 0.93
CA ASP A 129 1.98 -13.51 2.25
C ASP A 129 3.09 -12.92 3.14
N ARG A 130 4.28 -12.65 2.58
CA ARG A 130 5.36 -11.95 3.29
C ARG A 130 4.94 -10.53 3.70
N ALA A 131 4.29 -9.79 2.82
CA ALA A 131 3.81 -8.44 3.13
C ALA A 131 2.74 -8.47 4.25
N ASP A 132 1.81 -9.42 4.19
CA ASP A 132 0.80 -9.66 5.23
C ASP A 132 1.43 -10.02 6.59
N GLU A 133 2.43 -10.91 6.61
CA GLU A 133 3.14 -11.27 7.84
C GLU A 133 3.88 -10.08 8.46
N VAL A 134 4.54 -9.26 7.63
CA VAL A 134 5.22 -8.05 8.08
C VAL A 134 4.21 -7.05 8.63
N ALA A 135 3.10 -6.80 7.92
CA ALA A 135 2.06 -5.88 8.35
C ALA A 135 1.43 -6.30 9.68
N ASN A 136 1.07 -7.59 9.83
CA ASN A 136 0.53 -8.13 11.08
C ASN A 136 1.48 -7.94 12.26
N ARG A 137 2.77 -8.21 12.06
CA ARG A 137 3.78 -7.99 13.10
C ARG A 137 3.85 -6.51 13.48
N LEU A 138 3.91 -5.61 12.50
CA LEU A 138 4.06 -4.16 12.73
C LEU A 138 2.84 -3.53 13.41
N MET A 139 1.62 -4.01 13.12
CA MET A 139 0.42 -3.54 13.83
C MET A 139 0.58 -3.65 15.36
N SER A 140 1.12 -4.76 15.86
CA SER A 140 1.40 -4.95 17.28
C SER A 140 2.71 -4.28 17.71
N THR A 141 3.83 -4.61 17.06
CA THR A 141 5.15 -4.22 17.58
C THR A 141 5.53 -2.77 17.34
N LEU A 142 5.04 -2.17 16.25
CA LEU A 142 5.33 -0.78 15.89
C LEU A 142 4.23 0.15 16.40
N LEU A 143 2.97 -0.19 16.12
CA LEU A 143 1.84 0.71 16.38
C LEU A 143 1.16 0.48 17.74
N GLY A 144 1.31 -0.71 18.34
CA GLY A 144 0.79 -1.03 19.67
C GLY A 144 -0.67 -1.51 19.67
N TYR A 145 -1.19 -1.97 18.53
CA TYR A 145 -2.53 -2.55 18.45
C TYR A 145 -2.55 -3.97 19.06
N PRO A 146 -3.68 -4.45 19.61
CA PRO A 146 -3.77 -5.78 20.23
C PRO A 146 -3.37 -6.92 19.30
N GLU A 147 -2.64 -7.93 19.76
CA GLU A 147 -2.31 -9.07 18.89
C GLU A 147 -3.57 -9.75 18.31
N GLY A 148 -3.54 -10.01 17.00
CA GLY A 148 -4.59 -10.71 16.29
C GLY A 148 -4.26 -10.77 14.81
N PRO A 149 -4.88 -11.68 14.03
CA PRO A 149 -4.81 -11.54 12.59
C PRO A 149 -5.58 -10.27 12.21
N TYR A 150 -4.86 -9.26 11.75
CA TYR A 150 -5.44 -8.13 11.06
C TYR A 150 -5.79 -8.62 9.68
N GLU A 151 -6.96 -9.23 9.56
CA GLU A 151 -7.38 -9.78 8.29
C GLU A 151 -7.64 -8.63 7.31
N VAL A 152 -7.06 -8.77 6.12
CA VAL A 152 -7.76 -8.37 4.91
C VAL A 152 -9.04 -9.18 4.93
N ARG A 153 -10.21 -8.56 5.18
CA ARG A 153 -11.46 -9.24 4.84
C ARG A 153 -11.39 -9.52 3.34
N ARG A 154 -11.01 -10.75 2.97
CA ARG A 154 -11.17 -11.33 1.61
C ARG A 154 -12.68 -11.49 1.27
N GLN A 155 -13.57 -10.94 2.10
CA GLN A 155 -15.02 -11.00 1.98
C GLN A 155 -15.51 -9.97 0.95
N ALA A 156 -15.21 -10.25 -0.33
CA ALA A 156 -16.08 -10.00 -1.48
C ALA A 156 -15.41 -10.35 -2.82
N ASN A 157 -14.39 -11.20 -2.88
CA ASN A 157 -13.95 -11.70 -4.19
C ASN A 157 -13.30 -13.09 -4.14
N PRO A 158 -13.90 -14.13 -4.75
CA PRO A 158 -13.30 -15.45 -4.91
C PRO A 158 -12.17 -15.44 -5.98
N GLY A 159 -11.24 -14.49 -5.87
CA GLY A 159 -10.11 -14.26 -6.78
C GLY A 159 -9.38 -12.91 -6.66
N GLY A 160 -9.84 -11.97 -5.81
CA GLY A 160 -9.28 -10.62 -5.71
C GLY A 160 -8.21 -10.51 -4.62
N ARG A 161 -6.99 -10.13 -5.01
CA ARG A 161 -5.85 -9.87 -4.11
C ARG A 161 -5.97 -8.50 -3.44
N CYS A 162 -5.21 -8.28 -2.36
CA CYS A 162 -5.12 -6.97 -1.71
C CYS A 162 -4.61 -5.93 -2.70
N CYS A 163 -3.67 -6.30 -3.59
CA CYS A 163 -2.96 -5.39 -4.49
C CYS A 163 -2.65 -6.01 -5.87
N PRO A 164 -2.70 -5.25 -6.97
CA PRO A 164 -2.07 -5.61 -8.23
C PRO A 164 -0.63 -5.12 -8.19
N MET A 165 0.33 -6.04 -8.14
CA MET A 165 1.74 -5.64 -8.24
C MET A 165 2.00 -4.97 -9.59
N HIS A 166 2.45 -3.72 -9.52
CA HIS A 166 2.77 -2.92 -10.69
C HIS A 166 3.95 -3.58 -11.42
N ARG A 167 3.75 -3.98 -12.69
CA ARG A 167 4.88 -4.11 -13.60
C ARG A 167 5.41 -2.69 -13.79
N ALA A 168 6.49 -2.31 -13.11
CA ALA A 168 7.24 -1.14 -13.50
C ALA A 168 7.58 -1.30 -14.98
N GLN A 169 6.89 -0.55 -15.84
CA GLN A 169 7.14 -0.58 -17.27
C GLN A 169 8.60 -0.19 -17.48
N GLN A 170 9.35 -1.07 -18.13
CA GLN A 170 10.65 -0.74 -18.72
C GLN A 170 10.43 0.18 -19.92
#